data_AF-A0A528M3F3-F1
#
_entry.id   AF-A0A528M3F3-F1
#
_cell.length_a   1.000
_cell.length_b   1.000
_cell.length_c   1.000
_cell.angle_alpha   90.00
_cell.angle_beta   90.00
_cell.angle_gamma   90.00
#
_symmetry.space_group_name_H-M   'P 1'
#
loop_
_entity.id
_entity.type
_entity.pdbx_description
1 polymer ?
#
loop_
_entity_poly.entity_id
_entity_poly.type
_entity_poly.pdbx_seq_one_letter_code
_entity_poly.pdbx_strand_id
1 'polypeptide(L)'
;MLQAGGVKCIGDWPAFETSASMFGSFDPAAFAALRGTAIKLIDPARLPIGAMPNHIVIWLDRGVVEQARSQIKMVRGFGGPVASNRQTLRAMVSGLRSDRAPNMAAIGAKGRLPSIALTFDRLLTHPTKTAADLYLFLRAHGYELDLVKMVKQIRGRSPACYPGMMEIELLGQRGIAA
;
A
#
# COMPACT_ATOMS: atom_id res chain seq x y z
N MET A 1 8.60 5.26 -0.45
CA MET A 1 9.51 4.97 0.66
C MET A 1 10.48 3.85 0.33
N LEU A 2 9.98 2.62 0.11
CA LEU A 2 10.80 1.44 -0.16
C LEU A 2 11.81 1.66 -1.29
N GLN A 3 11.34 2.09 -2.47
CA GLN A 3 12.21 2.39 -3.62
C GLN A 3 13.29 3.43 -3.30
N ALA A 4 12.91 4.56 -2.68
CA ALA A 4 13.86 5.60 -2.29
C ALA A 4 14.88 5.12 -1.24
N GLY A 5 14.48 4.17 -0.40
CA GLY A 5 15.35 3.51 0.57
C GLY A 5 16.30 2.50 -0.05
N GLY A 6 16.14 2.13 -1.32
CA GLY A 6 17.02 1.18 -2.01
C GLY A 6 16.39 -0.19 -2.31
N VAL A 7 15.13 -0.44 -1.92
CA VAL A 7 14.44 -1.69 -2.28
C VAL A 7 14.01 -1.64 -3.73
N LYS A 8 14.38 -2.65 -4.52
CA LYS A 8 13.82 -2.80 -5.88
C LYS A 8 12.31 -2.98 -5.77
N CYS A 9 11.52 -2.17 -6.48
CA CYS A 9 10.07 -2.30 -6.54
C CYS A 9 9.66 -2.69 -7.96
N ILE A 10 8.61 -3.51 -8.09
CA ILE A 10 7.94 -3.75 -9.36
C ILE A 10 6.92 -2.64 -9.64
N GLY A 11 6.83 -2.25 -10.92
CA GLY A 11 5.98 -1.15 -11.38
C GLY A 11 6.65 0.21 -11.20
N ASP A 12 6.00 1.24 -11.71
CA ASP A 12 6.56 2.58 -11.77
C ASP A 12 5.92 3.54 -10.78
N TRP A 13 6.70 4.54 -10.37
CA TRP A 13 6.19 5.64 -9.58
C TRP A 13 5.05 6.35 -10.35
N PRO A 14 3.97 6.79 -9.68
CA PRO A 14 3.72 6.72 -8.23
C PRO A 14 2.98 5.46 -7.77
N ALA A 15 2.43 4.66 -8.67
CA ALA A 15 1.48 3.60 -8.34
C ALA A 15 2.17 2.32 -7.84
N PHE A 16 3.30 1.96 -8.46
CA PHE A 16 4.02 0.68 -8.31
C PHE A 16 3.10 -0.52 -8.54
N GLU A 17 2.27 -0.43 -9.58
CA GLU A 17 1.32 -1.44 -10.00
C GLU A 17 1.67 -1.90 -11.42
N THR A 18 1.53 -3.19 -11.67
CA THR A 18 1.66 -3.86 -12.97
C THR A 18 0.44 -4.73 -13.22
N SER A 19 0.24 -5.17 -14.46
CA SER A 19 -0.81 -6.15 -14.79
C SER A 19 -0.69 -7.41 -13.93
N ALA A 20 0.53 -7.83 -13.59
CA ALA A 20 0.75 -8.99 -12.71
C ALA A 20 0.23 -8.76 -11.28
N SER A 21 0.43 -7.57 -10.71
CA SER A 21 -0.10 -7.24 -9.37
C SER A 21 -1.61 -6.98 -9.33
N MET A 22 -2.21 -6.63 -10.47
CA MET A 22 -3.64 -6.31 -10.56
C MET A 22 -4.48 -7.53 -10.95
N PHE A 23 -3.95 -8.39 -11.82
CA PHE A 23 -4.70 -9.48 -12.48
C PHE A 23 -3.88 -10.76 -12.66
N GLY A 24 -2.60 -10.78 -12.27
CA GLY A 24 -1.71 -11.89 -12.57
C GLY A 24 -1.82 -13.08 -11.61
N SER A 25 -1.29 -14.22 -12.06
CA SER A 25 -1.03 -15.39 -11.23
C SER A 25 0.37 -15.35 -10.64
N PHE A 26 0.47 -15.51 -9.33
CA PHE A 26 1.74 -15.66 -8.63
C PHE A 26 2.01 -17.13 -8.38
N ASP A 27 2.39 -17.85 -9.43
CA ASP A 27 2.90 -19.21 -9.27
C ASP A 27 4.29 -19.18 -8.58
N PRO A 28 4.80 -20.33 -8.08
CA PRO A 28 6.08 -20.37 -7.38
C PRO A 28 7.28 -19.88 -8.21
N ALA A 29 7.28 -20.06 -9.53
CA ALA A 29 8.38 -19.66 -10.40
C ALA A 29 8.37 -18.14 -10.64
N ALA A 30 7.19 -17.58 -10.92
CA ALA A 30 6.98 -16.13 -10.98
C ALA A 30 7.35 -15.46 -9.66
N PHE A 31 7.02 -16.10 -8.53
CA PHE A 31 7.38 -15.58 -7.21
C PHE A 31 8.89 -15.62 -6.93
N ALA A 32 9.57 -16.72 -7.27
CA ALA A 32 11.01 -16.84 -7.09
C ALA A 32 11.79 -15.76 -7.87
N ALA A 33 11.30 -15.37 -9.05
CA ALA A 33 11.88 -14.29 -9.85
C ALA A 33 11.79 -12.91 -9.17
N LEU A 34 10.92 -12.76 -8.16
CA LEU A 34 10.75 -11.52 -7.40
C LEU A 34 11.67 -11.43 -6.17
N ARG A 35 12.60 -12.36 -5.98
CA ARG A 35 13.53 -12.34 -4.85
C ARG A 35 14.23 -10.98 -4.72
N GLY A 36 14.25 -10.44 -3.50
CA GLY A 36 14.84 -9.13 -3.20
C GLY A 36 14.03 -7.93 -3.72
N THR A 37 12.83 -8.16 -4.27
CA THR A 37 11.97 -7.13 -4.85
C THR A 37 10.68 -6.99 -4.06
N ALA A 38 10.16 -5.76 -3.95
CA ALA A 38 8.85 -5.47 -3.40
C ALA A 38 7.80 -5.42 -4.52
N ILE A 39 6.67 -6.08 -4.30
CA ILE A 39 5.46 -5.98 -5.12
C ILE A 39 4.34 -5.40 -4.28
N LYS A 40 3.46 -4.61 -4.90
CA LYS A 40 2.23 -4.11 -4.27
C LYS A 40 1.09 -4.99 -4.72
N LEU A 41 0.27 -5.49 -3.79
CA LEU A 41 -0.95 -6.25 -4.10
C LEU A 41 -2.16 -5.51 -3.54
N ILE A 42 -3.22 -5.45 -4.33
CA ILE A 42 -4.53 -4.93 -3.93
C ILE A 42 -5.50 -6.10 -3.99
N ASP A 43 -6.23 -6.33 -2.91
CA ASP A 43 -7.21 -7.42 -2.79
C ASP A 43 -6.65 -8.83 -3.10
N PRO A 44 -5.52 -9.24 -2.44
CA PRO A 44 -4.88 -10.54 -2.68
C PRO A 44 -5.78 -11.77 -2.55
N ALA A 45 -6.90 -11.71 -1.81
CA ALA A 45 -7.85 -12.81 -1.69
C ALA A 45 -8.56 -13.15 -3.00
N ARG A 46 -8.55 -12.24 -3.98
CA ARG A 46 -9.11 -12.45 -5.32
C ARG A 46 -8.07 -12.87 -6.35
N LEU A 47 -6.79 -12.90 -5.97
CA LEU A 47 -5.70 -13.26 -6.86
C LEU A 47 -5.35 -14.75 -6.68
N PRO A 48 -5.00 -15.47 -7.75
CA PRO A 48 -4.47 -16.82 -7.64
C PRO A 48 -3.01 -16.75 -7.14
N ILE A 49 -2.87 -16.63 -5.82
CA ILE A 49 -1.59 -16.56 -5.11
C ILE A 49 -1.19 -17.98 -4.72
N GLY A 50 -0.12 -18.50 -5.33
CA GLY A 50 0.48 -19.77 -4.97
C GLY A 50 1.25 -19.72 -3.66
N ALA A 51 1.86 -20.85 -3.28
CA ALA A 51 2.75 -20.88 -2.12
C ALA A 51 3.95 -19.96 -2.36
N MET A 52 4.16 -19.01 -1.45
CA MET A 52 5.25 -18.04 -1.50
C MET A 52 6.19 -18.31 -0.31
N PRO A 53 7.18 -19.22 -0.41
CA PRO A 53 8.08 -19.46 0.70
C PRO A 53 9.02 -18.27 0.93
N ASN A 54 9.43 -18.05 2.18
CA ASN A 54 10.49 -17.11 2.57
C ASN A 54 10.26 -15.64 2.18
N HIS A 55 9.00 -15.21 2.08
CA HIS A 55 8.67 -13.80 1.90
C HIS A 55 8.23 -13.17 3.19
N ILE A 56 8.27 -11.84 3.19
CA ILE A 56 7.81 -11.00 4.28
C ILE A 56 6.68 -10.12 3.82
N VAL A 57 5.82 -9.74 4.76
CA VAL A 57 4.61 -8.98 4.48
C VAL A 57 4.70 -7.60 5.12
N ILE A 58 4.52 -6.56 4.31
CA ILE A 58 4.24 -5.21 4.80
C ILE A 58 2.75 -4.96 4.54
N TRP A 59 1.95 -5.01 5.60
CA TRP A 59 0.53 -4.67 5.52
C TRP A 59 0.34 -3.18 5.81
N LEU A 60 -0.34 -2.46 4.93
CA LEU A 60 -0.65 -1.04 5.11
C LEU A 60 -2.16 -0.84 5.27
N ASP A 61 -2.59 -0.64 6.52
CA ASP A 61 -3.96 -0.28 6.85
C ASP A 61 -4.20 1.23 6.66
N ARG A 62 -5.47 1.61 6.58
CA ARG A 62 -5.93 3.00 6.68
C ARG A 62 -7.22 3.03 7.49
N GLY A 63 -7.51 4.15 8.17
CA GLY A 63 -8.81 4.35 8.79
C GLY A 63 -9.94 4.07 7.79
N VAL A 64 -10.80 3.08 8.08
CA VAL A 64 -11.77 2.53 7.11
C VAL A 64 -12.71 3.58 6.52
N VAL A 65 -13.07 4.62 7.30
CA VAL A 65 -13.89 5.74 6.83
C VAL A 65 -13.11 6.60 5.83
N GLU A 66 -11.85 6.91 6.12
CA GLU A 66 -10.98 7.71 5.25
C GLU A 66 -10.61 6.96 3.97
N GLN A 67 -10.41 5.64 4.08
CA GLN A 67 -10.21 4.78 2.91
C GLN A 67 -11.45 4.78 2.01
N ALA A 68 -12.65 4.60 2.59
CA ALA A 68 -13.89 4.65 1.82
C ALA A 68 -14.09 6.01 1.14
N ARG A 69 -13.88 7.12 1.86
CA ARG A 69 -13.93 8.48 1.28
C ARG A 69 -12.97 8.65 0.10
N SER A 70 -11.74 8.16 0.25
CA SER A 70 -10.71 8.22 -0.78
C SER A 70 -11.06 7.39 -2.02
N GLN A 71 -11.64 6.19 -1.84
CA GLN A 71 -12.06 5.35 -2.96
C GLN A 71 -13.28 5.91 -3.68
N ILE A 72 -14.29 6.42 -2.95
CA ILE A 72 -15.46 7.12 -3.55
C ILE A 72 -14.98 8.29 -4.41
N LYS A 73 -14.06 9.10 -3.87
CA LYS A 73 -13.47 10.23 -4.59
C LYS A 73 -12.76 9.77 -5.86
N MET A 74 -11.89 8.76 -5.75
CA MET A 74 -11.16 8.22 -6.90
C MET A 74 -12.11 7.74 -8.00
N VAL A 75 -13.11 6.92 -7.66
CA VAL A 75 -14.07 6.39 -8.64
C VAL A 75 -14.84 7.53 -9.31
N ARG A 76 -15.27 8.55 -8.55
CA ARG A 76 -15.93 9.74 -9.10
C ARG A 76 -15.00 10.54 -10.03
N GLY A 77 -13.74 10.70 -9.64
CA GLY A 77 -12.75 11.41 -10.45
C GLY A 77 -12.47 10.74 -11.79
N PHE A 78 -12.63 9.42 -11.88
CA PHE A 78 -12.56 8.65 -13.12
C PHE A 78 -13.90 8.53 -13.85
N GLY A 79 -14.90 9.36 -13.50
CA GLY A 79 -16.21 9.38 -14.16
C GLY A 79 -17.14 8.21 -13.77
N GLY A 80 -16.78 7.43 -12.75
CA GLY A 80 -17.59 6.32 -12.28
C GLY A 80 -18.91 6.77 -11.62
N PRO A 81 -20.01 6.00 -11.78
CA PRO A 81 -21.35 6.38 -11.33
C PRO A 81 -21.56 6.12 -9.82
N VAL A 82 -20.66 6.63 -8.97
CA VAL A 82 -20.76 6.45 -7.51
C VAL A 82 -21.30 7.70 -6.84
N ALA A 83 -22.44 7.56 -6.17
CA ALA A 83 -23.02 8.63 -5.36
C ALA A 83 -22.18 8.90 -4.10
N SER A 84 -21.85 10.16 -3.84
CA SER A 84 -21.11 10.58 -2.64
C SER A 84 -22.07 10.87 -1.47
N ASN A 85 -22.79 9.84 -1.01
CA ASN A 85 -23.78 9.97 0.05
C ASN A 85 -23.48 9.04 1.25
N ARG A 86 -24.23 9.21 2.35
CA ARG A 86 -24.05 8.45 3.59
C ARG A 86 -24.28 6.94 3.40
N GLN A 87 -25.18 6.55 2.50
CA GLN A 87 -25.48 5.15 2.23
C GLN A 87 -24.30 4.45 1.54
N THR A 88 -23.76 5.05 0.46
CA THR A 88 -22.56 4.58 -0.22
C THR A 88 -21.38 4.46 0.74
N LEU A 89 -21.15 5.50 1.57
CA LEU A 89 -20.06 5.49 2.53
C LEU A 89 -20.19 4.32 3.52
N ARG A 90 -21.38 4.07 4.07
CA ARG A 90 -21.63 2.95 4.99
C ARG A 90 -21.42 1.61 4.30
N ALA A 91 -21.91 1.45 3.07
CA ALA A 91 -21.72 0.23 2.29
C ALA A 91 -20.23 -0.06 2.04
N MET A 92 -19.47 0.93 1.58
CA MET A 92 -18.02 0.77 1.36
C MET A 92 -17.25 0.48 2.65
N VAL A 93 -17.57 1.17 3.76
CA VAL A 93 -16.95 0.87 5.06
C VAL A 93 -17.21 -0.58 5.49
N SER A 94 -18.43 -1.09 5.29
CA SER A 94 -18.76 -2.48 5.61
C SER A 94 -17.98 -3.47 4.74
N GLY A 95 -17.86 -3.19 3.44
CA GLY A 95 -17.08 -4.00 2.51
C GLY A 95 -15.61 -4.06 2.93
N LEU A 96 -14.98 -2.90 3.13
CA LEU A 96 -13.59 -2.80 3.57
C LEU A 96 -13.29 -3.57 4.86
N ARG A 97 -14.22 -3.55 5.83
CA ARG A 97 -14.08 -4.33 7.08
C ARG A 97 -14.11 -5.83 6.82
N SER A 98 -14.99 -6.26 5.93
CA SER A 98 -15.18 -7.68 5.59
C SER A 98 -14.01 -8.23 4.78
N ASP A 99 -13.41 -7.40 3.92
CA ASP A 99 -12.33 -7.79 3.02
C ASP A 99 -10.97 -7.93 3.72
N ARG A 100 -10.74 -7.25 4.84
CA ARG A 100 -9.43 -7.24 5.51
C ARG A 100 -8.95 -8.63 5.90
N ALA A 101 -9.82 -9.42 6.54
CA ALA A 101 -9.45 -10.71 7.09
C ALA A 101 -9.13 -11.78 6.03
N PRO A 102 -9.91 -11.95 4.95
CA PRO A 102 -9.54 -12.80 3.82
C PRO A 102 -8.23 -12.37 3.16
N ASN A 103 -8.06 -11.07 2.93
CA ASN A 103 -6.87 -10.55 2.25
C ASN A 103 -5.57 -10.77 3.03
N MET A 104 -5.59 -10.58 4.35
CA MET A 104 -4.45 -10.92 5.20
C MET A 104 -4.16 -12.44 5.22
N ALA A 105 -5.19 -13.28 5.08
CA ALA A 105 -5.00 -14.72 5.03
C ALA A 105 -4.29 -15.14 3.73
N ALA A 106 -4.70 -14.57 2.60
CA ALA A 106 -4.19 -14.91 1.26
C ALA A 106 -2.68 -14.66 1.09
N ILE A 107 -2.14 -13.64 1.76
CA ILE A 107 -0.70 -13.33 1.76
C ILE A 107 0.05 -13.97 2.93
N GLY A 108 -0.57 -14.90 3.66
CA GLY A 108 0.08 -15.63 4.74
C GLY A 108 0.36 -14.82 6.01
N ALA A 109 -0.23 -13.62 6.18
CA ALA A 109 -0.15 -12.88 7.45
C ALA A 109 -0.90 -13.61 8.58
N LYS A 110 -1.91 -14.43 8.25
CA LYS A 110 -2.50 -15.41 9.20
C LYS A 110 -1.75 -16.74 9.24
N GLY A 111 -0.85 -16.99 8.28
CA GLY A 111 -0.14 -18.25 8.04
C GLY A 111 1.27 -18.33 8.64
N ARG A 112 1.62 -17.41 9.57
CA ARG A 112 2.92 -17.33 10.29
C ARG A 112 4.11 -16.79 9.49
N LEU A 113 3.87 -16.12 8.36
CA LEU A 113 4.96 -15.41 7.70
C LEU A 113 5.36 -14.15 8.49
N PRO A 114 6.64 -13.74 8.45
CA PRO A 114 7.05 -12.50 9.08
C PRO A 114 6.29 -11.32 8.47
N SER A 115 5.59 -10.56 9.32
CA SER A 115 4.75 -9.46 8.87
C SER A 115 4.87 -8.25 9.79
N ILE A 116 4.82 -7.06 9.20
CA ILE A 116 4.62 -5.80 9.90
C ILE A 116 3.31 -5.15 9.43
N ALA A 117 2.49 -4.71 10.37
CA ALA A 117 1.30 -3.92 10.09
C ALA A 117 1.58 -2.45 10.39
N LEU A 118 1.47 -1.62 9.36
CA LEU A 118 1.58 -0.17 9.43
C LEU A 118 0.21 0.44 9.18
N THR A 119 0.01 1.69 9.63
CA THR A 119 -1.16 2.47 9.21
C THR A 119 -0.72 3.69 8.43
N PHE A 120 -1.44 4.00 7.36
CA PHE A 120 -1.25 5.21 6.58
C PHE A 120 -1.34 6.46 7.46
N ASP A 121 -2.22 6.43 8.46
CA ASP A 121 -2.42 7.54 9.38
C ASP A 121 -1.19 7.79 10.26
N ARG A 122 -0.54 6.72 10.76
CA ARG A 122 0.75 6.81 11.47
C ARG A 122 1.87 7.25 10.54
N LEU A 123 1.87 6.75 9.30
CA LEU A 123 2.86 7.14 8.29
C LEU A 123 2.82 8.65 8.04
N LEU A 124 1.64 9.25 7.97
CA LEU A 124 1.48 10.70 7.79
C LEU A 124 1.74 11.53 9.06
N THR A 125 1.35 11.03 10.23
CA THR A 125 1.44 11.81 11.49
C THR A 125 2.77 11.64 12.21
N HIS A 126 3.43 10.50 12.03
CA HIS A 126 4.69 10.12 12.68
C HIS A 126 5.64 9.46 11.66
N PRO A 127 6.03 10.17 10.58
CA PRO A 127 6.78 9.59 9.47
C PRO A 127 8.13 9.00 9.90
N THR A 128 8.88 9.70 10.76
CA THR A 128 10.19 9.25 11.26
C THR A 128 10.07 7.93 12.02
N LYS A 129 9.13 7.84 12.96
CA LYS A 129 8.91 6.62 13.75
C LYS A 129 8.46 5.46 12.87
N THR A 130 7.46 5.69 12.03
CA THR A 130 6.91 4.64 11.14
C THR A 130 7.97 4.13 10.16
N ALA A 131 8.81 5.02 9.62
CA ALA A 131 9.91 4.63 8.75
C ALA A 131 11.01 3.86 9.50
N ALA A 132 11.32 4.24 10.74
CA ALA A 132 12.28 3.53 11.59
C ALA A 132 11.80 2.11 11.93
N ASP A 133 10.53 1.94 12.28
CA ASP A 133 9.93 0.63 12.55
C ASP A 133 10.01 -0.28 11.29
N LEU A 134 9.68 0.27 10.12
CA LEU A 134 9.79 -0.43 8.85
C LEU A 134 11.26 -0.76 8.49
N TYR A 135 12.17 0.18 8.74
CA TYR A 135 13.61 0.00 8.51
C TYR A 135 14.16 -1.16 9.33
N LEU A 136 13.84 -1.22 10.64
CA LEU A 136 14.28 -2.29 11.53
C LEU A 136 13.72 -3.65 11.09
N PHE A 137 12.44 -3.70 10.71
CA PHE A 137 11.82 -4.91 10.17
C PHE A 137 12.54 -5.42 8.93
N LEU A 138 12.77 -4.55 7.93
CA LEU A 138 13.44 -4.94 6.70
C LEU A 138 14.92 -5.33 6.91
N ARG A 139 15.64 -4.63 7.80
CA ARG A 139 17.02 -4.97 8.17
C ARG A 139 17.11 -6.36 8.81
N ALA A 140 16.17 -6.70 9.69
CA ALA A 140 16.09 -8.04 10.30
C ALA A 140 15.88 -9.16 9.26
N HIS A 141 15.42 -8.81 8.06
CA HIS A 141 15.21 -9.72 6.94
C HIS A 141 16.22 -9.54 5.80
N GLY A 142 17.37 -8.91 6.07
CA GLY A 142 18.51 -8.88 5.15
C GLY A 142 18.48 -7.80 4.06
N TYR A 143 17.58 -6.82 4.17
CA TYR A 143 17.59 -5.68 3.25
C TYR A 143 18.54 -4.58 3.74
N GLU A 144 19.27 -3.97 2.81
CA GLU A 144 20.06 -2.77 3.08
C GLU A 144 19.31 -1.53 2.61
N LEU A 145 19.11 -0.56 3.51
CA LEU A 145 18.25 0.58 3.26
C LEU A 145 18.84 1.89 3.76
N ASP A 146 18.43 2.98 3.13
CA ASP A 146 18.67 4.35 3.59
C ASP A 146 17.43 4.92 4.28
N LEU A 147 17.43 4.90 5.62
CA LEU A 147 16.33 5.42 6.44
C LEU A 147 16.05 6.91 6.16
N VAL A 148 17.09 7.71 5.94
CA VAL A 148 16.95 9.16 5.70
C VAL A 148 16.20 9.39 4.38
N LYS A 149 16.56 8.67 3.32
CA LYS A 149 15.85 8.73 2.03
C LYS A 149 14.41 8.22 2.14
N MET A 150 14.15 7.18 2.95
CA MET A 150 12.80 6.69 3.20
C MET A 150 11.92 7.77 3.84
N VAL A 151 12.38 8.41 4.92
CA VAL A 151 11.62 9.44 5.66
C VAL A 151 11.29 10.63 4.77
N LYS A 152 12.25 11.09 3.96
CA LYS A 152 12.07 12.22 3.03
C LYS A 152 10.97 12.00 1.99
N GLN A 153 10.51 10.76 1.79
CA GLN A 153 9.39 10.49 0.87
C GLN A 153 8.02 10.82 1.45
N ILE A 154 7.91 11.03 2.76
CA ILE A 154 6.63 11.31 3.40
C ILE A 154 6.56 12.79 3.77
N ARG A 155 5.51 13.47 3.28
CA ARG A 155 5.13 14.79 3.78
C ARG A 155 4.15 14.61 4.93
N GLY A 156 4.55 15.04 6.12
CA GLY A 156 3.66 15.01 7.29
C GLY A 156 2.40 15.83 7.04
N ARG A 157 1.23 15.27 7.36
CA ARG A 157 -0.07 15.94 7.20
C ARG A 157 -1.17 15.26 8.02
N SER A 158 -2.35 15.89 8.05
CA SER A 158 -3.56 15.25 8.57
C SER A 158 -3.88 13.96 7.80
N PRO A 159 -4.28 12.88 8.49
CA PRO A 159 -4.71 11.63 7.86
C PRO A 159 -6.07 11.73 7.15
N ALA A 160 -6.82 12.80 7.43
CA ALA A 160 -8.10 13.06 6.78
C ALA A 160 -7.93 13.16 5.25
N CYS A 161 -8.90 12.62 4.54
CA CYS A 161 -9.06 12.83 3.11
C CYS A 161 -9.40 14.30 2.86
N TYR A 162 -8.63 14.97 2.01
CA TYR A 162 -8.90 16.36 1.66
C TYR A 162 -10.17 16.47 0.80
N PRO A 163 -10.79 17.65 0.67
CA PRO A 163 -11.80 17.87 -0.36
C PRO A 163 -11.20 17.85 -1.77
N GLY A 164 -12.01 17.55 -2.80
CA GLY A 164 -11.58 17.55 -4.21
C GLY A 164 -10.53 16.48 -4.54
N MET A 165 -9.69 16.71 -5.55
CA MET A 165 -8.55 15.86 -5.95
C MET A 165 -7.19 16.42 -5.49
N MET A 166 -7.18 17.25 -4.44
CA MET A 166 -5.98 17.97 -3.99
C MET A 166 -4.82 17.04 -3.61
N GLU A 167 -5.08 15.77 -3.24
CA GLU A 167 -4.01 14.78 -3.03
C GLU A 167 -3.21 14.46 -4.31
N ILE A 168 -3.80 14.61 -5.50
CA ILE A 168 -3.13 14.41 -6.79
C ILE A 168 -2.29 15.64 -7.17
N GLU A 169 -2.78 16.84 -6.89
CA GLU A 169 -2.03 18.09 -7.09
C GLU A 169 -0.74 18.11 -6.27
N LEU A 170 -0.76 17.52 -5.07
CA LEU A 170 0.43 17.33 -4.24
C LEU A 170 1.46 16.33 -4.82
N LEU A 171 1.03 15.40 -5.68
CA LEU A 171 1.93 14.49 -6.41
C LEU A 171 2.59 15.19 -7.61
N GLY A 172 1.89 16.13 -8.26
CA GLY A 172 2.38 16.87 -9.44
C GLY A 172 3.48 17.89 -9.15
N GLN A 173 3.62 18.37 -7.91
CA GLN A 173 4.66 19.34 -7.52
C GLN A 173 6.09 18.77 -7.48
N ARG A 174 6.30 17.47 -7.80
CA ARG A 174 7.63 16.85 -7.90
C ARG A 174 8.26 16.95 -9.29
N GLY A 175 7.65 17.66 -10.24
CA GLY A 175 8.11 17.79 -11.63
C GLY A 175 8.74 19.13 -12.03
N ILE A 176 8.90 20.10 -11.14
CA ILE A 176 9.58 21.37 -11.47
C ILE A 176 10.58 21.69 -10.37
N ALA A 177 11.78 21.15 -10.53
CA ALA A 177 13.00 21.82 -10.13
C ALA A 177 13.86 21.89 -11.40
N ALA A 178 13.97 23.11 -11.95
CA ALA A 178 15.00 23.45 -12.91
C ALA A 178 16.38 23.37 -12.25
#